data_AF-A0A8J8G2S3-F1
#
_entry.id   AF-A0A8J8G2S3-F1
#
_cell.length_a   1.000
_cell.length_b   1.000
_cell.length_c   1.000
_cell.angle_alpha   90.00
_cell.angle_beta   90.00
_cell.angle_gamma   90.00
#
_symmetry.space_group_name_H-M   'P 1'
#
loop_
_entity.id
_entity.type
_entity.pdbx_description
1 polymer ?
#
loop_
_entity_poly.entity_id
_entity_poly.type
_entity_poly.pdbx_seq_one_letter_code
_entity_poly.pdbx_strand_id
1 'polypeptide(L)'
;AYDDDTDNDGLKDYAEVFGIYDPSFPYSVADYIPGQIDNGLDANNSDSDFDGLRDGDEYDIYFTNLLSDDTDIDGMTDGWEVTYSLNPTMDDAAGHADADSLTNIQEFDNDCFPNNKDSDNDTIWDDAEVLAGTNPRDPDDHPILWNKWNRIYSIGIGVVGFLTTVVGTYTAARKQFKKDSEKEE
;
A
#
# COMPACT_ATOMS: atom_id res chain seq x y z
N ALA A 1 -9.08 -35.61 -21.08
CA ALA A 1 -9.99 -34.61 -21.64
C ALA A 1 -9.14 -33.68 -22.49
N TYR A 2 -9.73 -32.96 -23.44
CA TYR A 2 -9.04 -31.82 -24.03
C TYR A 2 -9.00 -30.75 -22.94
N ASP A 3 -7.82 -30.20 -22.67
CA ASP A 3 -7.63 -29.04 -21.82
C ASP A 3 -7.82 -27.81 -22.70
N ASP A 4 -8.70 -26.89 -22.31
CA ASP A 4 -9.04 -25.70 -23.11
C ASP A 4 -8.53 -24.39 -22.53
N ASP A 5 -7.73 -24.47 -21.46
CA ASP A 5 -7.07 -23.41 -20.71
C ASP A 5 -5.78 -24.01 -20.11
N THR A 6 -4.68 -23.94 -20.88
CA THR A 6 -3.45 -24.71 -20.63
C THR A 6 -2.63 -24.16 -19.46
N ASP A 7 -2.63 -22.84 -19.24
CA ASP A 7 -1.91 -22.18 -18.14
C ASP A 7 -2.78 -21.82 -16.92
N ASN A 8 -4.10 -22.08 -17.00
CA ASN A 8 -5.07 -21.96 -15.91
C ASN A 8 -5.19 -20.51 -15.40
N ASP A 9 -5.20 -19.57 -16.33
CA ASP A 9 -5.33 -18.15 -16.08
C ASP A 9 -6.79 -17.66 -16.19
N GLY A 10 -7.66 -18.45 -16.82
CA GLY A 10 -9.09 -18.17 -17.03
C GLY A 10 -9.43 -17.74 -18.46
N LEU A 11 -8.42 -17.41 -19.27
CA LEU A 11 -8.52 -17.29 -20.71
C LEU A 11 -8.42 -18.68 -21.35
N LYS A 12 -8.85 -18.81 -22.61
CA LYS A 12 -8.86 -20.11 -23.28
C LYS A 12 -7.79 -20.14 -24.35
N ASP A 13 -7.15 -21.30 -24.53
CA ASP A 13 -6.12 -21.51 -25.56
C ASP A 13 -6.54 -20.99 -26.95
N TYR A 14 -7.82 -21.17 -27.32
CA TYR A 14 -8.28 -20.70 -28.63
C TYR A 14 -8.39 -19.17 -28.71
N ALA A 15 -8.69 -18.48 -27.61
CA ALA A 15 -8.74 -17.02 -27.55
C ALA A 15 -7.32 -16.45 -27.64
N GLU A 16 -6.37 -17.08 -26.97
CA GLU A 16 -4.95 -16.71 -27.02
C GLU A 16 -4.31 -17.02 -28.36
N VAL A 17 -4.69 -18.10 -29.05
CA VAL A 17 -4.09 -18.47 -30.35
C VAL A 17 -4.76 -17.76 -31.53
N PHE A 18 -6.07 -17.51 -31.47
CA PHE A 18 -6.83 -16.94 -32.60
C PHE A 18 -7.20 -15.47 -32.42
N GLY A 19 -6.84 -14.89 -31.28
CA GLY A 19 -7.14 -13.52 -30.91
C GLY A 19 -8.52 -13.35 -30.26
N ILE A 20 -8.59 -12.32 -29.43
CA ILE A 20 -9.81 -11.86 -28.77
C ILE A 20 -10.39 -10.74 -29.62
N TYR A 21 -11.62 -10.90 -30.11
CA TYR A 21 -12.32 -9.82 -30.81
C TYR A 21 -13.16 -9.05 -29.78
N ASP A 22 -12.71 -7.86 -29.37
CA ASP A 22 -13.54 -6.96 -28.56
C ASP A 22 -13.84 -5.63 -29.28
N PRO A 23 -15.10 -5.39 -29.71
CA PRO A 23 -15.50 -4.15 -30.34
C PRO A 23 -15.69 -2.95 -29.37
N SER A 24 -15.48 -3.15 -28.06
CA SER A 24 -15.70 -2.16 -27.00
C SER A 24 -14.41 -1.52 -26.48
N PHE A 25 -13.25 -2.12 -26.78
CA PHE A 25 -11.95 -1.66 -26.30
C PHE A 25 -11.09 -1.11 -27.43
N PRO A 26 -10.80 0.20 -27.46
CA PRO A 26 -9.89 0.79 -28.44
C PRO A 26 -8.41 0.46 -28.14
N TYR A 27 -8.10 -0.16 -27.00
CA TYR A 27 -6.74 -0.52 -26.57
C TYR A 27 -6.46 -2.03 -26.55
N SER A 28 -7.42 -2.90 -26.89
CA SER A 28 -7.11 -4.33 -26.99
C SER A 28 -6.26 -4.61 -28.22
N VAL A 29 -5.04 -5.09 -27.99
CA VAL A 29 -4.10 -5.64 -28.97
C VAL A 29 -4.59 -6.95 -29.62
N ALA A 30 -5.68 -6.89 -30.39
CA ALA A 30 -5.94 -7.90 -31.42
C ALA A 30 -6.86 -7.33 -32.48
N ASP A 31 -6.45 -6.24 -33.13
CA ASP A 31 -6.88 -6.05 -34.51
C ASP A 31 -6.43 -7.31 -35.26
N TYR A 32 -7.37 -8.23 -35.53
CA TYR A 32 -7.14 -9.40 -36.38
C TYR A 32 -6.61 -8.88 -37.72
N ILE A 33 -5.28 -8.87 -37.88
CA ILE A 33 -4.62 -8.60 -39.15
C ILE A 33 -4.67 -9.92 -39.92
N PRO A 34 -5.48 -10.03 -40.98
CA PRO A 34 -5.61 -11.30 -41.70
C PRO A 34 -4.24 -11.71 -42.27
N GLY A 35 -3.65 -12.76 -41.70
CA GLY A 35 -2.34 -13.29 -42.10
C GLY A 35 -1.20 -13.08 -41.10
N GLN A 36 -1.44 -12.38 -39.98
CA GLN A 36 -0.54 -12.34 -38.84
C GLN A 36 -1.02 -13.39 -37.83
N ILE A 37 -0.25 -14.47 -37.65
CA ILE A 37 -0.59 -15.62 -36.77
C ILE A 37 -0.06 -15.47 -35.35
N ASP A 38 0.38 -14.26 -35.01
CA ASP A 38 1.03 -13.94 -33.75
C ASP A 38 0.35 -12.67 -33.22
N ASN A 39 -0.52 -12.88 -32.25
CA ASN A 39 -1.28 -11.87 -31.52
C ASN A 39 -0.63 -11.55 -30.17
N GLY A 40 0.62 -11.99 -29.93
CA GLY A 40 1.38 -11.70 -28.70
C GLY A 40 1.02 -12.56 -27.49
N LEU A 41 -0.15 -13.19 -27.47
CA LEU A 41 -0.58 -14.10 -26.40
C LEU A 41 0.00 -15.52 -26.61
N ASP A 42 0.25 -16.24 -25.53
CA ASP A 42 0.73 -17.63 -25.54
C ASP A 42 -0.08 -18.44 -24.53
N ALA A 43 -0.78 -19.47 -24.99
CA ALA A 43 -1.57 -20.40 -24.17
C ALA A 43 -0.80 -21.14 -23.05
N ASN A 44 0.50 -20.92 -22.92
CA ASN A 44 1.32 -21.46 -21.84
C ASN A 44 1.82 -20.35 -20.89
N ASN A 45 1.36 -19.12 -21.05
CA ASN A 45 1.80 -17.94 -20.34
C ASN A 45 0.61 -17.14 -19.80
N SER A 46 0.34 -17.31 -18.51
CA SER A 46 -0.83 -16.75 -17.82
C SER A 46 -0.80 -15.24 -17.58
N ASP A 47 0.21 -14.54 -18.07
CA ASP A 47 0.56 -13.13 -17.78
C ASP A 47 1.48 -12.64 -18.92
N SER A 48 0.87 -12.11 -19.97
CA SER A 48 1.50 -11.85 -21.26
C SER A 48 2.38 -10.60 -21.31
N ASP A 49 2.11 -9.59 -20.49
CA ASP A 49 2.95 -8.39 -20.35
C ASP A 49 3.82 -8.36 -19.09
N PHE A 50 3.66 -9.33 -18.19
CA PHE A 50 4.47 -9.53 -17.00
C PHE A 50 4.32 -8.44 -15.94
N ASP A 51 3.14 -7.84 -15.84
CA ASP A 51 2.82 -6.81 -14.86
C ASP A 51 2.30 -7.40 -13.52
N GLY A 52 2.00 -8.71 -13.52
CA GLY A 52 1.52 -9.47 -12.36
C GLY A 52 0.00 -9.63 -12.28
N LEU A 53 -0.75 -9.13 -13.25
CA LEU A 53 -2.15 -9.44 -13.52
C LEU A 53 -2.24 -10.56 -14.56
N ARG A 54 -3.25 -11.42 -14.46
CA ARG A 54 -3.37 -12.58 -15.38
C ARG A 54 -4.21 -12.20 -16.59
N ASP A 55 -3.87 -12.68 -17.79
CA ASP A 55 -4.62 -12.36 -19.02
C ASP A 55 -6.12 -12.63 -18.87
N GLY A 56 -6.49 -13.73 -18.21
CA GLY A 56 -7.89 -14.02 -17.85
C GLY A 56 -8.55 -12.98 -16.95
N ASP A 57 -7.86 -12.50 -15.91
CA ASP A 57 -8.37 -11.47 -14.98
C ASP A 57 -8.43 -10.09 -15.66
N GLU A 58 -7.42 -9.76 -16.44
CA GLU A 58 -7.38 -8.58 -17.30
C GLU A 58 -8.57 -8.55 -18.25
N TYR A 59 -8.85 -9.64 -18.93
CA TYR A 59 -9.92 -9.72 -19.92
C TYR A 59 -11.34 -9.70 -19.30
N ASP A 60 -11.58 -10.51 -18.26
CA ASP A 60 -12.94 -10.72 -17.73
C ASP A 60 -13.32 -9.78 -16.56
N ILE A 61 -12.34 -9.21 -15.85
CA ILE A 61 -12.57 -8.50 -14.58
C ILE A 61 -12.15 -7.03 -14.65
N TYR A 62 -10.89 -6.77 -14.99
CA TYR A 62 -10.29 -5.44 -14.89
C TYR A 62 -10.36 -4.64 -16.19
N PHE A 63 -10.54 -5.34 -17.31
CA PHE A 63 -10.68 -4.79 -18.64
C PHE A 63 -9.46 -3.96 -19.08
N THR A 64 -8.28 -4.47 -18.74
CA THR A 64 -6.96 -3.95 -19.12
C THR A 64 -6.48 -4.56 -20.43
N ASN A 65 -5.30 -4.15 -20.88
CA ASN A 65 -4.72 -4.58 -22.14
C ASN A 65 -3.63 -5.61 -21.92
N LEU A 66 -3.95 -6.87 -22.25
CA LEU A 66 -3.13 -8.08 -22.14
C LEU A 66 -1.67 -8.06 -22.61
N LEU A 67 -1.24 -7.02 -23.36
CA LEU A 67 0.15 -6.88 -23.82
C LEU A 67 0.75 -5.53 -23.42
N SER A 68 0.20 -4.86 -22.43
CA SER A 68 0.58 -3.54 -21.97
C SER A 68 0.47 -3.49 -20.47
N ASP A 69 1.64 -3.49 -19.83
CA ASP A 69 1.79 -3.46 -18.39
C ASP A 69 1.16 -2.23 -17.71
N ASP A 70 0.86 -1.17 -18.48
CA ASP A 70 0.20 0.06 -18.05
C ASP A 70 -0.84 0.44 -19.13
N THR A 71 -2.12 0.15 -18.86
CA THR A 71 -3.21 0.30 -19.85
C THR A 71 -3.58 1.76 -20.11
N ASP A 72 -3.55 2.60 -19.08
CA ASP A 72 -3.96 4.01 -19.19
C ASP A 72 -2.81 5.00 -19.37
N ILE A 73 -1.57 4.51 -19.28
CA ILE A 73 -0.32 5.19 -19.56
C ILE A 73 -0.05 6.31 -18.54
N ASP A 74 -0.40 6.07 -17.27
CA ASP A 74 -0.16 7.01 -16.18
C ASP A 74 1.17 6.77 -15.43
N GLY A 75 1.84 5.66 -15.73
CA GLY A 75 3.15 5.28 -15.22
C GLY A 75 3.11 4.27 -14.06
N MET A 76 1.93 3.80 -13.66
CA MET A 76 1.74 2.68 -12.74
C MET A 76 1.33 1.44 -13.53
N THR A 77 1.76 0.25 -13.10
CA THR A 77 1.37 -0.99 -13.79
C THR A 77 -0.01 -1.46 -13.36
N ASP A 78 -0.80 -2.04 -14.26
CA ASP A 78 -2.19 -2.44 -13.98
C ASP A 78 -2.26 -3.43 -12.80
N GLY A 79 -1.36 -4.40 -12.74
CA GLY A 79 -1.24 -5.38 -11.65
C GLY A 79 -0.92 -4.74 -10.29
N TRP A 80 -0.15 -3.66 -10.26
CA TRP A 80 0.12 -2.89 -9.04
C TRP A 80 -1.12 -2.11 -8.60
N GLU A 81 -1.77 -1.42 -9.53
CA GLU A 81 -2.99 -0.67 -9.25
C GLU A 81 -4.10 -1.56 -8.70
N VAL A 82 -4.33 -2.72 -9.33
CA VAL A 82 -5.27 -3.74 -8.86
C VAL A 82 -4.92 -4.22 -7.45
N THR A 83 -3.64 -4.49 -7.19
CA THR A 83 -3.16 -4.93 -5.87
C THR A 83 -3.50 -3.91 -4.77
N TYR A 84 -3.43 -2.62 -5.09
CA TYR A 84 -3.72 -1.54 -4.14
C TYR A 84 -5.10 -0.89 -4.27
N SER A 85 -5.99 -1.50 -5.06
CA SER A 85 -7.37 -1.05 -5.26
C SER A 85 -7.50 0.35 -5.91
N LEU A 86 -6.57 0.67 -6.80
CA LEU A 86 -6.64 1.79 -7.75
C LEU A 86 -7.34 1.34 -9.04
N ASN A 87 -7.42 2.23 -10.04
CA ASN A 87 -8.14 1.95 -11.28
C ASN A 87 -7.21 1.85 -12.51
N PRO A 88 -6.90 0.64 -13.00
CA PRO A 88 -5.94 0.40 -14.07
C PRO A 88 -6.40 0.80 -15.48
N THR A 89 -7.45 1.62 -15.58
CA THR A 89 -8.03 2.04 -16.87
C THR A 89 -8.28 3.55 -16.92
N MET A 90 -7.80 4.28 -15.92
CA MET A 90 -7.97 5.71 -15.77
C MET A 90 -6.80 6.32 -15.00
N ASP A 91 -6.05 7.19 -15.69
CA ASP A 91 -5.00 8.03 -15.11
C ASP A 91 -5.44 8.65 -13.78
N ASP A 92 -4.99 8.00 -12.71
CA ASP A 92 -5.21 8.38 -11.32
C ASP A 92 -3.91 8.60 -10.56
N ALA A 93 -2.76 8.51 -11.25
CA ALA A 93 -1.40 8.81 -10.78
C ALA A 93 -1.30 10.06 -9.88
N ALA A 94 -2.03 11.14 -10.17
CA ALA A 94 -2.02 12.38 -9.39
C ALA A 94 -2.98 12.38 -8.17
N GLY A 95 -3.74 11.30 -7.97
CA GLY A 95 -4.60 11.02 -6.84
C GLY A 95 -3.81 10.82 -5.54
N HIS A 96 -4.52 10.87 -4.41
CA HIS A 96 -3.95 10.63 -3.07
C HIS A 96 -4.95 9.69 -2.38
N ALA A 97 -4.76 8.38 -2.51
CA ALA A 97 -5.79 7.41 -2.14
C ALA A 97 -5.98 7.27 -0.61
N ASP A 98 -4.93 7.48 0.19
CA ASP A 98 -4.94 7.43 1.65
C ASP A 98 -5.00 8.82 2.34
N ALA A 99 -4.94 9.88 1.54
CA ALA A 99 -4.90 11.28 1.93
C ALA A 99 -3.69 11.69 2.80
N ASP A 100 -2.53 11.08 2.58
CA ASP A 100 -1.25 11.63 3.00
C ASP A 100 -0.76 12.72 1.99
N SER A 101 0.53 13.07 2.01
CA SER A 101 1.09 14.09 1.10
C SER A 101 1.69 13.53 -0.20
N LEU A 102 1.67 12.22 -0.40
CA LEU A 102 2.17 11.53 -1.59
C LEU A 102 1.03 11.29 -2.59
N THR A 103 1.38 11.35 -3.87
CA THR A 103 0.46 10.93 -4.94
C THR A 103 0.62 9.44 -5.22
N ASN A 104 -0.38 8.78 -5.78
CA ASN A 104 -0.33 7.36 -6.15
C ASN A 104 0.97 6.98 -6.91
N ILE A 105 1.39 7.78 -7.89
CA ILE A 105 2.64 7.55 -8.65
C ILE A 105 3.91 7.72 -7.80
N GLN A 106 3.89 8.62 -6.82
CA GLN A 106 5.03 8.77 -5.90
C GLN A 106 5.10 7.57 -4.97
N GLU A 107 3.97 6.98 -4.62
CA GLU A 107 3.93 5.80 -3.78
C GLU A 107 4.39 4.57 -4.55
N PHE A 108 3.99 4.44 -5.82
CA PHE A 108 4.55 3.47 -6.75
C PHE A 108 6.08 3.58 -6.85
N ASP A 109 6.60 4.79 -7.10
CA ASP A 109 8.04 5.04 -7.24
C ASP A 109 8.85 4.77 -5.95
N ASN A 110 8.24 4.94 -4.77
CA ASN A 110 8.88 4.73 -3.48
C ASN A 110 8.58 3.35 -2.86
N ASP A 111 7.90 2.46 -3.60
CA ASP A 111 7.44 1.16 -3.12
C ASP A 111 6.66 1.29 -1.81
N CYS A 112 5.73 2.24 -1.70
CA CYS A 112 4.83 2.35 -0.54
C CYS A 112 3.37 2.12 -0.94
N PHE A 113 2.48 2.09 0.03
CA PHE A 113 1.10 1.64 -0.15
C PHE A 113 0.15 2.82 -0.37
N PRO A 114 -0.45 2.98 -1.56
CA PRO A 114 -1.26 4.17 -1.86
C PRO A 114 -2.55 4.30 -1.07
N ASN A 115 -2.95 3.23 -0.41
CA ASN A 115 -4.12 3.17 0.45
C ASN A 115 -3.77 3.11 1.94
N ASN A 116 -2.49 3.29 2.32
CA ASN A 116 -2.03 3.24 3.69
C ASN A 116 -0.82 4.14 3.97
N LYS A 117 -1.10 5.29 4.56
CA LYS A 117 -0.17 6.34 5.00
C LYS A 117 1.03 5.97 5.88
N ASP A 118 1.07 4.73 6.38
CA ASP A 118 2.07 4.20 7.31
C ASP A 118 2.26 2.74 6.91
N SER A 119 3.05 2.56 5.85
CA SER A 119 3.14 1.32 5.08
C SER A 119 3.67 0.14 5.92
N ASP A 120 4.61 0.39 6.82
CA ASP A 120 5.17 -0.63 7.72
C ASP A 120 4.56 -0.66 9.13
N ASN A 121 3.65 0.27 9.43
CA ASN A 121 2.97 0.41 10.73
C ASN A 121 3.92 0.72 11.90
N ASP A 122 5.01 1.44 11.66
CA ASP A 122 5.98 1.85 12.67
C ASP A 122 5.60 3.16 13.39
N THR A 123 4.49 3.80 12.98
CA THR A 123 3.92 5.08 13.45
C THR A 123 4.51 6.36 12.85
N ILE A 124 5.43 6.25 11.90
CA ILE A 124 5.84 7.31 10.99
C ILE A 124 4.99 7.21 9.71
N TRP A 125 4.80 8.32 9.00
CA TRP A 125 4.05 8.31 7.75
C TRP A 125 5.00 8.25 6.56
N ASP A 126 4.56 7.62 5.48
CA ASP A 126 5.35 7.39 4.27
C ASP A 126 5.93 8.71 3.72
N ASP A 127 5.13 9.79 3.71
CA ASP A 127 5.58 11.12 3.29
C ASP A 127 6.82 11.64 4.06
N ALA A 128 6.91 11.34 5.36
CA ALA A 128 8.01 11.76 6.21
C ALA A 128 9.27 10.92 5.99
N GLU A 129 9.10 9.64 5.67
CA GLU A 129 10.19 8.69 5.41
C GLU A 129 10.79 8.89 4.03
N VAL A 130 9.95 9.02 3.00
CA VAL A 130 10.35 9.40 1.64
C VAL A 130 11.12 10.74 1.67
N LEU A 131 10.61 11.74 2.40
CA LEU A 131 11.29 13.02 2.55
C LEU A 131 12.65 12.90 3.29
N ALA A 132 12.75 11.97 4.23
CA ALA A 132 13.99 11.69 4.96
C ALA A 132 14.97 10.78 4.18
N GLY A 133 14.51 10.15 3.10
CA GLY A 133 15.26 9.16 2.33
C GLY A 133 15.44 7.84 3.07
N THR A 134 14.49 7.48 3.94
CA THR A 134 14.41 6.17 4.60
C THR A 134 13.36 5.30 3.91
N ASN A 135 13.31 4.00 4.22
CA ASN A 135 12.42 3.05 3.57
C ASN A 135 11.05 2.98 4.27
N PRO A 136 9.94 3.43 3.64
CA PRO A 136 8.59 3.40 4.25
C PRO A 136 8.02 2.00 4.53
N ARG A 137 8.70 0.95 4.05
CA ARG A 137 8.32 -0.45 4.27
C ARG A 137 9.18 -1.16 5.32
N ASP A 138 10.15 -0.48 5.93
CA ASP A 138 11.06 -1.06 6.92
C ASP A 138 10.90 -0.36 8.27
N PRO A 139 10.23 -1.01 9.25
CA PRO A 139 9.88 -0.37 10.53
C PRO A 139 11.10 -0.09 11.42
N ASP A 140 12.30 -0.52 11.02
CA ASP A 140 13.56 -0.19 11.67
C ASP A 140 14.39 0.87 10.92
N ASP A 141 13.99 1.27 9.70
CA ASP A 141 14.62 2.31 8.87
C ASP A 141 13.74 3.55 8.75
N HIS A 142 13.70 4.30 9.85
CA HIS A 142 12.92 5.53 9.96
C HIS A 142 13.81 6.71 10.40
N PRO A 143 13.40 7.98 10.17
CA PRO A 143 14.18 9.13 10.59
C PRO A 143 14.42 9.19 12.10
N ILE A 144 15.67 9.49 12.49
CA ILE A 144 16.17 9.56 13.88
C ILE A 144 15.49 10.64 14.76
N LEU A 145 14.52 11.39 14.24
CA LEU A 145 13.76 12.39 14.98
C LEU A 145 12.80 11.76 16.00
N TRP A 146 12.33 10.53 15.75
CA TRP A 146 11.42 9.78 16.63
C TRP A 146 12.05 9.41 17.98
N ASN A 147 13.30 8.95 17.94
CA ASN A 147 14.00 8.38 19.11
C ASN A 147 14.48 9.42 20.14
N LYS A 148 14.53 10.71 19.79
CA LYS A 148 15.01 11.77 20.70
C LYS A 148 13.92 12.32 21.60
N TRP A 149 12.67 12.42 21.12
CA TRP A 149 11.57 12.98 21.90
C TRP A 149 10.73 11.92 22.63
N ASN A 150 10.58 10.71 22.10
CA ASN A 150 9.84 9.62 22.78
C ASN A 150 10.55 9.08 24.03
N ARG A 151 11.88 9.12 24.09
CA ARG A 151 12.63 8.88 25.35
C ARG A 151 12.42 9.98 26.38
N ILE A 152 12.23 11.23 25.95
CA ILE A 152 11.98 12.35 26.86
C ILE A 152 10.54 12.30 27.39
N TYR A 153 9.55 11.98 26.54
CA TYR A 153 8.14 11.90 26.92
C TYR A 153 7.84 10.72 27.88
N SER A 154 8.43 9.55 27.65
CA SER A 154 8.28 8.38 28.54
C SER A 154 8.92 8.61 29.92
N ILE A 155 10.09 9.26 29.99
CA ILE A 155 10.71 9.67 31.27
C ILE A 155 9.89 10.78 31.95
N GLY A 156 9.35 11.74 31.19
CA GLY A 156 8.59 12.88 31.69
C GLY A 156 7.31 12.51 32.43
N ILE A 157 6.53 11.54 31.91
CA ILE A 157 5.30 11.07 32.56
C ILE A 157 5.59 10.30 33.86
N GLY A 158 6.68 9.52 33.90
CA GLY A 158 7.10 8.80 35.10
C GLY A 158 7.49 9.71 36.28
N VAL A 159 8.15 10.85 36.01
CA VAL A 159 8.56 11.81 37.06
C VAL A 159 7.36 12.59 37.62
N VAL A 160 6.38 12.97 36.79
CA VAL A 160 5.16 13.67 37.23
C VAL A 160 4.26 12.75 38.06
N GLY A 161 4.13 11.46 37.68
CA GLY A 161 3.42 10.45 38.46
C GLY A 161 4.07 10.17 39.83
N PHE A 162 5.41 10.14 39.89
CA PHE A 162 6.14 9.95 41.15
C PHE A 162 6.00 11.16 42.09
N LEU A 163 6.10 12.39 41.59
CA LEU A 163 6.00 13.62 42.40
C LEU A 163 4.61 13.81 43.02
N THR A 164 3.53 13.51 42.29
CA THR A 164 2.16 13.64 42.83
C THR A 164 1.89 12.65 43.97
N THR A 165 2.41 11.43 43.88
CA THR A 165 2.27 10.40 44.92
C THR A 165 3.08 10.76 46.19
N VAL A 166 4.29 11.29 46.02
CA VAL A 166 5.13 11.74 47.14
C VAL A 166 4.53 12.96 47.85
N VAL A 167 4.02 13.95 47.11
CA VAL A 167 3.35 15.13 47.71
C VAL A 167 2.03 14.73 48.39
N GLY A 168 1.27 13.80 47.82
CA GLY A 168 0.05 13.25 48.41
C GLY A 168 0.28 12.53 49.74
N THR A 169 1.28 11.66 49.81
CA THR A 169 1.64 10.96 51.06
C THR A 169 2.22 11.90 52.11
N TYR A 170 3.03 12.89 51.70
CA TYR A 170 3.58 13.90 52.61
C TYR A 170 2.50 14.79 53.25
N THR A 171 1.51 15.23 52.46
CA THR A 171 0.39 16.04 52.96
C THR A 171 -0.55 15.25 53.88
N ALA A 172 -0.80 13.98 53.57
CA ALA A 172 -1.58 13.09 54.44
C ALA A 172 -0.88 12.84 55.78
N ALA A 173 0.43 12.56 55.77
CA ALA A 173 1.22 12.35 56.99
C ALA A 173 1.24 13.60 57.89
N ARG A 174 1.38 14.80 57.31
CA ARG A 174 1.34 16.06 58.07
C ARG A 174 0.00 16.30 58.75
N LYS A 175 -1.11 15.94 58.09
CA LYS A 175 -2.46 16.11 58.66
C LYS A 175 -2.71 15.15 59.82
N GLN A 176 -2.20 13.93 59.73
CA GLN A 176 -2.28 12.95 60.81
C GLN A 176 -1.45 13.37 62.03
N PHE A 177 -0.21 13.81 61.82
CA PHE A 177 0.65 14.31 62.91
C PHE A 177 0.01 15.47 63.68
N LYS A 178 -0.61 16.44 62.98
CA LYS A 178 -1.30 17.56 63.63
C LYS A 178 -2.52 17.11 64.45
N LYS A 179 -3.28 16.13 63.95
CA LYS A 179 -4.45 15.59 64.64
C LYS A 179 -4.07 14.81 65.91
N ASP A 180 -2.93 14.13 65.88
CA ASP A 180 -2.45 13.37 67.02
C ASP A 180 -1.82 14.29 68.07
N SER A 181 -1.12 15.36 67.67
CA SER A 181 -0.62 16.38 68.60
C SER A 181 -1.73 17.18 69.32
N GLU A 182 -2.88 17.39 68.66
CA GLU A 182 -4.04 18.08 69.24
C GLU A 182 -4.86 17.18 70.20
N LYS A 183 -4.60 15.87 70.25
CA LYS A 183 -5.27 14.94 71.18
C LYS A 183 -4.47 14.66 72.46
N GLU A 184 -3.22 15.12 72.52
CA GLU A 184 -2.32 14.95 73.66
C GLU A 184 -2.25 16.20 74.57
N GLU A 185 -2.93 17.30 74.21
CA GLU A 185 -3.25 18.45 75.08
C GLU A 185 -4.63 18.30 75.75
#